data_AF-A0A7K2S1H9-F1
#
_entry.id   AF-A0A7K2S1H9-F1
#
_cell.length_a   1.000
_cell.length_b   1.000
_cell.length_c   1.000
_cell.angle_alpha   90.00
_cell.angle_beta   90.00
_cell.angle_gamma   90.00
#
_symmetry.space_group_name_H-M   'P 1'
#
loop_
_entity.id
_entity.type
_entity.pdbx_description
1 polymer ?
#
loop_
_entity_poly.entity_id
_entity_poly.type
_entity_poly.pdbx_seq_one_letter_code
_entity_poly.pdbx_strand_id
1 'polypeptide(L)'
;MIGTSGRNGFLFCSDPLRPARPDPQFAGEVEAARAAGGRIALLDHDALLAGDPAGAVARVARDSGPYWYRGWMIPSARYAELEAALGTRGCTLLTDAAGYRRAHELPGWYEEFAALTPRSVWCPVAPGAPPPTADELARLAAPLGPGPGIVKDFVKSRKHEWHEACYVPDLVDRERLASVVGRFMELQGSFLAGGLVVRSFEPFVAGGEARVWWVDGEAVLVTAHPDTPGPVSVPGAAPWREAVGRLGLRWVTTDLALREDAVWRVVEVGDGQVSGLPAGAEAEVLFAALAGADPR
;
A
#
# COMPACT_ATOMS: atom_id res chain seq x y z
N MET A 1 5.13 -37.99 -14.63
CA MET A 1 3.98 -37.10 -14.42
C MET A 1 4.52 -35.71 -14.15
N ILE A 2 4.55 -34.87 -15.18
CA ILE A 2 4.90 -33.45 -15.04
C ILE A 2 3.65 -32.82 -14.46
N GLY A 3 3.67 -32.46 -13.17
CA GLY A 3 2.53 -31.87 -12.50
C GLY A 3 2.08 -30.63 -13.27
N THR A 4 0.77 -30.51 -13.52
CA THR A 4 0.17 -29.26 -13.95
C THR A 4 0.53 -28.20 -12.91
N SER A 5 1.57 -27.40 -13.17
CA SER A 5 1.84 -26.19 -12.39
C SER A 5 0.61 -25.31 -12.57
N GLY A 6 -0.27 -25.32 -11.57
CA GLY A 6 -1.52 -24.58 -11.61
C GLY A 6 -1.22 -23.09 -11.60
N ARG A 7 -1.92 -22.32 -12.43
CA ARG A 7 -1.91 -20.85 -12.34
C ARG A 7 -2.28 -20.42 -10.92
N ASN A 8 -1.65 -19.35 -10.43
CA ASN A 8 -1.95 -18.81 -9.10
C ASN A 8 -3.44 -18.45 -8.97
N GLY A 9 -3.99 -18.64 -7.77
CA GLY A 9 -5.33 -18.18 -7.44
C GLY A 9 -5.35 -16.69 -7.08
N PHE A 10 -6.55 -16.13 -7.05
CA PHE A 10 -6.82 -14.77 -6.60
C PHE A 10 -7.94 -14.78 -5.55
N LEU A 11 -7.72 -14.09 -4.44
CA LEU A 11 -8.68 -13.87 -3.37
C LEU A 11 -9.22 -12.44 -3.50
N PHE A 12 -10.43 -12.30 -4.01
CA PHE A 12 -11.10 -11.01 -4.15
C PHE A 12 -12.09 -10.75 -3.01
N CYS A 13 -12.34 -9.48 -2.67
CA CYS A 13 -13.45 -9.15 -1.78
C CYS A 13 -14.79 -9.57 -2.42
N SER A 14 -15.69 -10.13 -1.61
CA SER A 14 -17.08 -10.38 -2.02
C SER A 14 -17.91 -9.09 -1.99
N ASP A 15 -18.93 -9.02 -2.85
CA ASP A 15 -19.97 -8.00 -2.79
C ASP A 15 -20.73 -8.09 -1.45
N PRO A 16 -20.75 -7.03 -0.61
CA PRO A 16 -21.45 -7.03 0.68
C PRO A 16 -22.96 -7.30 0.55
N LEU A 17 -23.56 -6.96 -0.59
CA LEU A 17 -24.98 -7.18 -0.88
C LEU A 17 -25.23 -8.52 -1.55
N ARG A 18 -24.20 -9.13 -2.15
CA ARG A 18 -24.27 -10.41 -2.87
C ARG A 18 -23.03 -11.27 -2.56
N PRO A 19 -22.93 -11.90 -1.37
CA PRO A 19 -21.70 -12.55 -0.89
C PRO A 19 -21.15 -13.70 -1.75
N ALA A 20 -21.91 -14.18 -2.75
CA ALA A 20 -21.47 -15.18 -3.72
C ALA A 20 -20.84 -14.56 -4.99
N ARG A 21 -20.72 -13.24 -5.07
CA ARG A 21 -20.14 -12.51 -6.19
C ARG A 21 -18.94 -11.68 -5.72
N PRO A 22 -17.95 -11.45 -6.59
CA PRO A 22 -16.92 -10.45 -6.32
C PRO A 22 -17.55 -9.07 -6.18
N ASP A 23 -16.92 -8.22 -5.38
CA ASP A 23 -17.24 -6.80 -5.29
C ASP A 23 -17.20 -6.16 -6.70
N PRO A 24 -18.28 -5.46 -7.13
CA PRO A 24 -18.36 -4.85 -8.46
C PRO A 24 -17.21 -3.90 -8.79
N GLN A 25 -16.57 -3.29 -7.79
CA GLN A 25 -15.40 -2.42 -8.00
C GLN A 25 -14.26 -3.14 -8.71
N PHE A 26 -14.11 -4.45 -8.48
CA PHE A 26 -13.03 -5.27 -9.06
C PHE A 26 -13.50 -6.10 -10.27
N ALA A 27 -14.68 -5.85 -10.83
CA ALA A 27 -15.24 -6.70 -11.88
C ALA A 27 -14.32 -6.86 -13.10
N GLY A 28 -13.72 -5.77 -13.61
CA GLY A 28 -12.78 -5.84 -14.73
C GLY A 28 -11.51 -6.64 -14.40
N GLU A 29 -11.01 -6.49 -13.17
CA GLU A 29 -9.84 -7.22 -12.67
C GLU A 29 -10.11 -8.71 -12.48
N VAL A 30 -11.32 -9.07 -12.04
CA VAL A 30 -11.76 -10.48 -11.95
C VAL A 30 -11.84 -11.12 -13.33
N GLU A 31 -12.34 -10.41 -14.34
CA GLU A 31 -12.37 -10.92 -15.72
C GLU A 31 -10.95 -11.11 -16.26
N ALA A 32 -10.03 -10.17 -16.02
CA ALA A 32 -8.61 -10.31 -16.37
C ALA A 32 -7.95 -11.52 -15.68
N ALA A 33 -8.20 -11.70 -14.38
CA ALA A 33 -7.71 -12.86 -13.63
C ALA A 33 -8.22 -14.20 -14.20
N ARG A 34 -9.51 -14.26 -14.56
CA ARG A 34 -10.13 -15.44 -15.20
C ARG A 34 -9.53 -15.71 -16.57
N ALA A 35 -9.36 -14.68 -17.40
CA ALA A 35 -8.75 -14.79 -18.72
C ALA A 35 -7.30 -15.31 -18.64
N ALA A 36 -6.57 -14.95 -17.58
CA ALA A 36 -5.24 -15.47 -17.28
C ALA A 36 -5.22 -16.91 -16.72
N GLY A 37 -6.39 -17.56 -16.57
CA GLY A 37 -6.54 -18.91 -16.02
C GLY A 37 -6.48 -18.98 -14.50
N GLY A 38 -6.59 -17.84 -13.81
CA GLY A 38 -6.58 -17.76 -12.36
C GLY A 38 -7.88 -18.29 -11.74
N ARG A 39 -7.75 -19.07 -10.66
CA ARG A 39 -8.89 -19.46 -9.83
C ARG A 39 -9.32 -18.29 -8.95
N ILE A 40 -10.63 -18.10 -8.79
CA ILE A 40 -11.19 -17.02 -7.96
C ILE A 40 -11.75 -17.60 -6.66
N ALA A 41 -11.28 -17.06 -5.53
CA ALA A 41 -11.87 -17.22 -4.21
C ALA A 41 -12.39 -15.85 -3.73
N LEU A 42 -13.35 -15.88 -2.80
CA LEU A 42 -13.95 -14.68 -2.25
C LEU A 42 -13.70 -14.58 -0.74
N LEU A 43 -13.31 -13.39 -0.32
CA LEU A 43 -13.15 -12.96 1.07
C LEU A 43 -14.33 -12.07 1.46
N ASP A 44 -15.01 -12.41 2.55
CA ASP A 44 -15.94 -11.48 3.19
C ASP A 44 -15.12 -10.49 4.04
N HIS A 45 -14.88 -9.31 3.46
CA HIS A 45 -14.02 -8.26 4.03
C HIS A 45 -14.66 -7.63 5.27
N ASP A 46 -15.98 -7.48 5.29
CA ASP A 46 -16.71 -6.91 6.42
C ASP A 46 -16.63 -7.83 7.64
N ALA A 47 -16.80 -9.15 7.44
CA ALA A 47 -16.61 -10.13 8.51
C ALA A 47 -15.18 -10.08 9.07
N LEU A 48 -14.16 -9.95 8.20
CA LEU A 48 -12.77 -9.82 8.64
C LEU A 48 -12.56 -8.56 9.49
N LEU A 49 -13.07 -7.41 9.03
CA LEU A 49 -12.92 -6.14 9.76
C LEU A 49 -13.71 -6.15 11.10
N ALA A 50 -14.83 -6.86 11.16
CA ALA A 50 -15.59 -7.10 12.37
C ALA A 50 -14.90 -8.06 13.37
N GLY A 51 -13.75 -8.65 13.00
CA GLY A 51 -13.00 -9.57 13.85
C GLY A 51 -13.49 -11.02 13.78
N ASP A 52 -14.18 -11.40 12.71
CA ASP A 52 -14.57 -12.78 12.39
C ASP A 52 -13.76 -13.31 11.19
N PRO A 53 -12.46 -13.62 11.35
CA PRO A 53 -11.65 -14.12 10.26
C PRO A 53 -12.09 -15.51 9.79
N ALA A 54 -12.73 -16.32 10.65
CA ALA A 54 -13.22 -17.65 10.29
C ALA A 54 -14.45 -17.56 9.37
N GLY A 55 -15.40 -16.67 9.68
CA GLY A 55 -16.51 -16.31 8.81
C GLY A 55 -16.04 -15.69 7.50
N ALA A 56 -15.03 -14.81 7.56
CA ALA A 56 -14.46 -14.14 6.40
C ALA A 56 -14.02 -15.10 5.28
N VAL A 57 -13.44 -16.24 5.66
CA VAL A 57 -12.92 -17.25 4.73
C VAL A 57 -13.82 -18.48 4.60
N ALA A 58 -15.03 -18.48 5.18
CA ALA A 58 -15.87 -19.67 5.28
C ALA A 58 -16.22 -20.30 3.92
N ARG A 59 -16.31 -19.46 2.87
CA ARG A 59 -16.62 -19.84 1.48
C ARG A 59 -15.39 -20.23 0.66
N VAL A 60 -14.18 -20.00 1.16
CA VAL A 60 -12.94 -20.42 0.48
C VAL A 60 -12.86 -21.95 0.55
N ALA A 61 -12.63 -22.62 -0.59
CA ALA A 61 -12.49 -24.07 -0.58
C ALA A 61 -11.24 -24.49 0.22
N ARG A 62 -11.19 -25.73 0.71
CA ARG A 62 -9.98 -26.24 1.37
C ARG A 62 -8.94 -26.59 0.31
N ASP A 63 -7.66 -26.39 0.66
CA ASP A 63 -6.51 -26.74 -0.18
C ASP A 63 -6.58 -26.10 -1.59
N SER A 64 -7.24 -24.93 -1.70
CA SER A 64 -7.49 -24.26 -2.97
C SER A 64 -6.58 -23.05 -3.23
N GLY A 65 -5.63 -22.76 -2.33
CA GLY A 65 -4.55 -21.79 -2.55
C GLY A 65 -3.44 -22.31 -3.47
N PRO A 66 -2.32 -21.57 -3.60
CA PRO A 66 -2.05 -20.26 -3.01
C PRO A 66 -2.84 -19.11 -3.68
N TYR A 67 -2.95 -17.96 -3.02
CA TYR A 67 -3.71 -16.80 -3.48
C TYR A 67 -2.91 -15.49 -3.48
N TRP A 68 -3.03 -14.71 -4.56
CA TRP A 68 -2.85 -13.26 -4.50
C TRP A 68 -4.11 -12.63 -3.89
N TYR A 69 -3.99 -11.86 -2.80
CA TYR A 69 -5.13 -11.06 -2.37
C TYR A 69 -5.30 -9.86 -3.30
N ARG A 70 -6.54 -9.50 -3.64
CA ARG A 70 -6.86 -8.29 -4.39
C ARG A 70 -8.14 -7.68 -3.87
N GLY A 71 -8.05 -6.50 -3.25
CA GLY A 71 -9.22 -5.94 -2.59
C GLY A 71 -8.98 -4.63 -1.87
N TRP A 72 -9.82 -4.36 -0.88
CA TRP A 72 -9.75 -3.18 -0.04
C TRP A 72 -8.62 -3.27 0.98
N MET A 73 -8.17 -2.11 1.46
CA MET A 73 -7.16 -2.05 2.51
C MET A 73 -7.60 -2.81 3.77
N ILE A 74 -6.69 -3.59 4.35
CA ILE A 74 -6.89 -4.34 5.61
C ILE A 74 -5.86 -3.84 6.64
N PRO A 75 -6.24 -3.54 7.89
CA PRO A 75 -5.26 -3.25 8.94
C PRO A 75 -4.28 -4.41 9.12
N SER A 76 -2.98 -4.14 9.29
CA SER A 76 -1.93 -5.17 9.33
C SER A 76 -2.22 -6.32 10.32
N ALA A 77 -2.80 -6.01 11.48
CA ALA A 77 -3.22 -7.03 12.47
C ALA A 77 -4.34 -7.95 11.93
N ARG A 78 -5.33 -7.39 11.23
CA ARG A 78 -6.41 -8.16 10.59
C ARG A 78 -5.90 -8.97 9.39
N TYR A 79 -4.87 -8.50 8.69
CA TYR A 79 -4.25 -9.28 7.62
C TYR A 79 -3.56 -10.54 8.16
N ALA A 80 -2.90 -10.46 9.32
CA ALA A 80 -2.34 -11.64 9.99
C ALA A 80 -3.42 -12.64 10.43
N GLU A 81 -4.58 -12.15 10.88
CA GLU A 81 -5.74 -13.01 11.20
C GLU A 81 -6.31 -13.69 9.95
N LEU A 82 -6.37 -12.97 8.82
CA LEU A 82 -6.75 -13.53 7.51
C LEU A 82 -5.80 -14.66 7.09
N GLU A 83 -4.49 -14.41 7.13
CA GLU A 83 -3.47 -15.40 6.80
C GLU A 83 -3.63 -16.68 7.65
N ALA A 84 -3.77 -16.52 8.97
CA ALA A 84 -3.98 -17.64 9.87
C ALA A 84 -5.26 -18.42 9.54
N ALA A 85 -6.37 -17.73 9.29
CA ALA A 85 -7.65 -18.36 8.95
C ALA A 85 -7.60 -19.12 7.62
N LEU A 86 -6.96 -18.58 6.59
CA LEU A 86 -6.68 -19.29 5.34
C LEU A 86 -5.81 -20.54 5.58
N GLY A 87 -4.80 -20.42 6.45
CA GLY A 87 -3.94 -21.53 6.87
C GLY A 87 -4.73 -22.69 7.47
N THR A 88 -5.75 -22.43 8.30
CA THR A 88 -6.65 -23.50 8.83
C THR A 88 -7.47 -24.22 7.77
N ARG A 89 -7.57 -23.65 6.57
CA ARG A 89 -8.21 -24.23 5.39
C ARG A 89 -7.21 -24.86 4.41
N GLY A 90 -5.93 -24.93 4.75
CA GLY A 90 -4.88 -25.44 3.86
C GLY A 90 -4.54 -24.49 2.70
N CYS A 91 -4.86 -23.20 2.85
CA CYS A 91 -4.56 -22.17 1.85
C CYS A 91 -3.47 -21.22 2.36
N THR A 92 -2.71 -20.64 1.44
CA THR A 92 -1.67 -19.65 1.73
C THR A 92 -1.88 -18.39 0.90
N LEU A 93 -1.34 -17.26 1.37
CA LEU A 93 -1.24 -16.01 0.62
C LEU A 93 0.16 -15.90 0.00
N LEU A 94 0.23 -15.37 -1.22
CA LEU A 94 1.50 -15.13 -1.93
C LEU A 94 2.21 -13.86 -1.45
N THR A 95 1.47 -13.00 -0.75
CA THR A 95 2.01 -11.95 0.12
C THR A 95 1.63 -12.34 1.56
N ASP A 96 2.60 -12.72 2.37
CA ASP A 96 2.36 -13.06 3.78
C ASP A 96 2.07 -11.80 4.61
N ALA A 97 1.64 -11.97 5.86
CA ALA A 97 1.31 -10.82 6.70
C ALA A 97 2.52 -9.91 6.99
N ALA A 98 3.72 -10.48 7.07
CA ALA A 98 4.94 -9.73 7.23
C ALA A 98 5.24 -8.87 5.99
N GLY A 99 5.09 -9.44 4.79
CA GLY A 99 5.29 -8.79 3.51
C GLY A 99 4.25 -7.72 3.23
N TYR A 100 2.98 -7.99 3.54
CA TYR A 100 1.92 -6.99 3.50
C TYR A 100 2.31 -5.77 4.35
N ARG A 101 2.59 -5.98 5.63
CA ARG A 101 3.00 -4.89 6.54
C ARG A 101 4.25 -4.17 6.05
N ARG A 102 5.25 -4.91 5.53
CA ARG A 102 6.53 -4.37 5.07
C ARG A 102 6.36 -3.38 3.93
N ALA A 103 5.50 -3.66 2.95
CA ALA A 103 5.19 -2.71 1.88
C ALA A 103 4.17 -1.64 2.31
N HIS A 104 3.22 -1.99 3.17
CA HIS A 104 2.09 -1.13 3.49
C HIS A 104 2.43 -0.01 4.48
N GLU A 105 3.33 -0.27 5.44
CA GLU A 105 3.73 0.70 6.47
C GLU A 105 5.12 1.27 6.16
N LEU A 106 5.25 2.60 6.19
CA LEU A 106 6.49 3.33 5.89
C LEU A 106 7.76 2.74 6.53
N PRO A 107 7.80 2.39 7.83
CA PRO A 107 9.01 1.84 8.44
C PRO A 107 9.47 0.52 7.82
N GLY A 108 8.56 -0.22 7.17
CA GLY A 108 8.86 -1.50 6.54
C GLY A 108 9.67 -1.37 5.25
N TRP A 109 9.52 -0.28 4.50
CA TRP A 109 10.15 -0.09 3.19
C TRP A 109 11.12 1.09 3.12
N TYR A 110 11.06 2.05 4.05
CA TYR A 110 11.78 3.33 3.94
C TYR A 110 13.29 3.16 3.67
N GLU A 111 13.97 2.28 4.39
CA GLU A 111 15.42 2.11 4.29
C GLU A 111 15.87 1.71 2.88
N GLU A 112 15.11 0.84 2.19
CA GLU A 112 15.46 0.41 0.83
C GLU A 112 15.36 1.53 -0.20
N PHE A 113 14.53 2.53 0.11
CA PHE A 113 14.25 3.68 -0.73
C PHE A 113 14.82 4.99 -0.17
N ALA A 114 15.65 4.97 0.88
CA ALA A 114 16.08 6.18 1.58
C ALA A 114 16.74 7.22 0.67
N ALA A 115 17.46 6.77 -0.37
CA ALA A 115 18.06 7.64 -1.38
C ALA A 115 17.07 8.16 -2.45
N LEU A 116 15.88 7.56 -2.53
CA LEU A 116 14.86 7.77 -3.57
C LEU A 116 13.58 8.43 -3.03
N THR A 117 13.30 8.37 -1.72
CA THR A 117 12.12 8.99 -1.06
C THR A 117 12.49 10.23 -0.26
N PRO A 118 11.61 11.24 -0.11
CA PRO A 118 11.87 12.36 0.79
C PRO A 118 12.22 11.90 2.21
N ARG A 119 13.17 12.59 2.83
CA ARG A 119 13.68 12.23 4.16
C ARG A 119 12.54 12.21 5.17
N SER A 120 12.46 11.13 5.93
CA SER A 120 11.38 10.91 6.90
C SER A 120 11.95 10.43 8.24
N VAL A 121 11.26 10.80 9.31
CA VAL A 121 11.46 10.32 10.68
C VAL A 121 10.11 9.90 11.22
N TRP A 122 10.08 8.93 12.13
CA TRP A 122 8.81 8.41 12.63
C TRP A 122 8.93 7.87 14.05
N CYS A 123 7.78 7.76 14.72
CA CYS A 123 7.65 7.05 15.98
C CYS A 123 6.36 6.21 15.99
N PRO A 124 6.35 5.03 16.64
CA PRO A 124 5.12 4.28 16.86
C PRO A 124 4.15 5.07 17.74
N VAL A 125 2.86 5.02 17.38
CA VAL A 125 1.77 5.64 18.14
C VAL A 125 0.56 4.73 18.03
N ALA A 126 -0.02 4.35 19.17
CA ALA A 126 -1.24 3.54 19.16
C ALA A 126 -2.47 4.39 18.78
N PRO A 127 -3.47 3.83 18.07
CA PRO A 127 -4.74 4.51 17.86
C PRO A 127 -5.36 5.00 19.17
N GLY A 128 -5.84 6.25 19.19
CA GLY A 128 -6.43 6.87 20.38
C GLY A 128 -5.44 7.30 21.48
N ALA A 129 -4.13 7.10 21.29
CA ALA A 129 -3.13 7.66 22.20
C ALA A 129 -3.06 9.19 22.11
N PRO A 130 -2.69 9.90 23.19
CA PRO A 130 -2.46 11.34 23.12
C PRO A 130 -1.29 11.68 22.18
N PRO A 131 -1.28 12.87 21.56
CA PRO A 131 -0.18 13.28 20.71
C PRO A 131 1.13 13.45 21.49
N PRO A 132 2.29 13.17 20.86
CA PRO A 132 3.58 13.48 21.47
C PRO A 132 3.68 14.97 21.81
N THR A 133 4.40 15.28 22.89
CA THR A 133 4.64 16.66 23.32
C THR A 133 5.48 17.43 22.30
N ALA A 134 5.42 18.76 22.34
CA ALA A 134 6.23 19.61 21.47
C ALA A 134 7.76 19.37 21.62
N ASP A 135 8.23 18.94 22.80
CA ASP A 135 9.63 18.54 23.02
C ASP A 135 9.97 17.22 22.33
N GLU A 136 9.08 16.22 22.42
CA GLU A 136 9.27 14.93 21.74
C GLU A 136 9.24 15.08 20.22
N LEU A 137 8.32 15.90 19.69
CA LEU A 137 8.23 16.20 18.27
C LEU A 137 9.46 16.95 17.77
N ALA A 138 9.95 17.94 18.53
CA ALA A 138 11.18 18.65 18.18
C ALA A 138 12.39 17.70 18.13
N ARG A 139 12.52 16.79 19.10
CA ARG A 139 13.58 15.76 19.09
C ARG A 139 13.44 14.80 17.91
N LEU A 140 12.22 14.37 17.61
CA LEU A 140 11.94 13.48 16.47
C LEU A 140 12.31 14.16 15.14
N ALA A 141 11.92 15.42 14.94
CA ALA A 141 12.12 16.17 13.71
C ALA A 141 13.54 16.75 13.57
N ALA A 142 14.33 16.82 14.65
CA ALA A 142 15.67 17.41 14.66
C ALA A 142 16.60 16.89 13.52
N PRO A 143 16.63 15.59 13.16
CA PRO A 143 17.44 15.13 12.04
C PRO A 143 17.05 15.74 10.70
N LEU A 144 15.77 16.10 10.49
CA LEU A 144 15.31 16.70 9.24
C LEU A 144 15.80 18.15 9.06
N GLY A 145 16.03 18.87 10.16
CA GLY A 145 16.47 20.26 10.15
C GLY A 145 15.35 21.26 9.82
N PRO A 146 15.69 22.53 9.53
CA PRO A 146 14.72 23.56 9.17
C PRO A 146 14.12 23.33 7.79
N GLY A 147 12.96 23.94 7.56
CA GLY A 147 12.25 23.92 6.28
C GLY A 147 10.92 23.16 6.34
N PRO A 148 10.18 23.16 5.22
CA PRO A 148 8.82 22.64 5.21
C PRO A 148 8.78 21.12 5.34
N GLY A 149 7.70 20.61 5.91
CA GLY A 149 7.45 19.20 6.06
C GLY A 149 5.98 18.85 5.99
N ILE A 150 5.71 17.55 5.93
CA ILE A 150 4.38 16.97 6.03
C ILE A 150 4.30 15.99 7.18
N VAL A 151 3.09 15.85 7.72
CA VAL A 151 2.70 14.87 8.73
C VAL A 151 1.79 13.84 8.10
N LYS A 152 2.10 12.56 8.33
CA LYS A 152 1.24 11.43 7.96
C LYS A 152 1.34 10.33 9.02
N ASP A 153 0.52 9.30 8.92
CA ASP A 153 0.77 8.06 9.65
C ASP A 153 1.59 7.10 8.78
N PHE A 154 1.76 5.83 9.17
CA PHE A 154 2.59 4.91 8.40
C PHE A 154 2.04 4.61 7.00
N VAL A 155 0.77 4.94 6.72
CA VAL A 155 0.08 4.62 5.47
C VAL A 155 -0.46 5.89 4.80
N LYS A 156 -1.29 6.70 5.46
CA LYS A 156 -2.09 7.78 4.89
C LYS A 156 -1.79 9.14 5.51
N SER A 157 -2.06 10.19 4.73
CA SER A 157 -2.01 11.59 5.15
C SER A 157 -3.42 12.23 5.15
N ARG A 158 -3.51 13.46 5.68
CA ARG A 158 -4.73 14.29 5.67
C ARG A 158 -4.62 15.38 4.59
N LYS A 159 -4.44 14.96 3.34
CA LYS A 159 -4.17 15.86 2.21
C LYS A 159 -5.28 16.88 1.92
N HIS A 160 -6.53 16.56 2.28
CA HIS A 160 -7.67 17.48 2.12
C HIS A 160 -7.67 18.58 3.19
N GLU A 161 -7.11 18.30 4.36
CA GLU A 161 -6.92 19.24 5.47
C GLU A 161 -5.48 19.81 5.46
N TRP A 162 -4.98 20.16 4.26
CA TRP A 162 -3.56 20.44 4.00
C TRP A 162 -2.90 21.35 5.04
N HIS A 163 -3.46 22.54 5.28
CA HIS A 163 -2.88 23.53 6.19
C HIS A 163 -3.17 23.25 7.68
N GLU A 164 -4.12 22.37 7.97
CA GLU A 164 -4.62 22.12 9.32
C GLU A 164 -3.95 20.90 9.95
N ALA A 165 -3.73 19.84 9.15
CA ALA A 165 -3.41 18.51 9.64
C ALA A 165 -2.38 17.75 8.77
N CYS A 166 -1.69 18.44 7.85
CA CYS A 166 -0.70 17.80 6.99
C CYS A 166 0.58 18.62 6.88
N TYR A 167 0.51 19.84 6.35
CA TYR A 167 1.66 20.67 6.03
C TYR A 167 2.15 21.52 7.21
N VAL A 168 3.46 21.50 7.42
CA VAL A 168 4.18 22.32 8.39
C VAL A 168 5.15 23.23 7.63
N PRO A 169 4.99 24.56 7.66
CA PRO A 169 5.86 25.48 6.91
C PRO A 169 7.33 25.41 7.32
N ASP A 170 7.60 25.17 8.60
CA ASP A 170 8.96 24.98 9.13
C ASP A 170 8.95 23.95 10.27
N LEU A 171 9.70 22.86 10.11
CA LEU A 171 9.78 21.77 11.07
C LEU A 171 10.48 22.15 12.39
N VAL A 172 11.21 23.26 12.43
CA VAL A 172 11.78 23.76 13.70
C VAL A 172 10.82 24.65 14.49
N ASP A 173 9.66 25.04 13.90
CA ASP A 173 8.57 25.68 14.64
C ASP A 173 7.82 24.64 15.47
N ARG A 174 8.22 24.56 16.74
CA ARG A 174 7.74 23.55 17.69
C ARG A 174 6.26 23.65 17.96
N GLU A 175 5.73 24.86 18.08
CA GLU A 175 4.31 25.09 18.37
C GLU A 175 3.46 24.74 17.16
N ARG A 176 3.90 25.15 15.96
CA ARG A 176 3.19 24.82 14.72
C ARG A 176 3.21 23.32 14.44
N LEU A 177 4.37 22.67 14.59
CA LEU A 177 4.49 21.22 14.41
C LEU A 177 3.56 20.47 15.39
N ALA A 178 3.56 20.84 16.67
CA ALA A 178 2.69 20.24 17.67
C ALA A 178 1.20 20.44 17.36
N SER A 179 0.81 21.64 16.90
CA SER A 179 -0.56 21.93 16.49
C SER A 179 -1.02 21.06 15.32
N VAL A 180 -0.22 20.97 14.26
CA VAL A 180 -0.54 20.16 13.07
C VAL A 180 -0.59 18.66 13.41
N VAL A 181 0.37 18.16 14.20
CA VAL A 181 0.38 16.75 14.65
C VAL A 181 -0.83 16.44 15.53
N GLY A 182 -1.16 17.33 16.49
CA GLY A 182 -2.31 17.16 17.36
C GLY A 182 -3.60 17.03 16.55
N ARG A 183 -3.79 17.93 15.58
CA ARG A 183 -4.96 17.90 14.70
C ARG A 183 -4.98 16.70 13.76
N PHE A 184 -3.83 16.32 13.20
CA PHE A 184 -3.68 15.10 12.42
C PHE A 184 -4.13 13.87 13.20
N MET A 185 -3.63 13.70 14.43
CA MET A 185 -3.95 12.55 15.26
C MET A 185 -5.41 12.54 15.71
N GLU A 186 -5.98 13.70 16.02
CA GLU A 186 -7.42 13.83 16.33
C GLU A 186 -8.28 13.34 15.15
N LEU A 187 -7.96 13.78 13.93
CA LEU A 187 -8.69 13.40 12.72
C LEU A 187 -8.50 11.92 12.36
N GLN A 188 -7.31 11.35 12.59
CA GLN A 188 -7.10 9.91 12.45
C GLN A 188 -7.90 9.11 13.48
N GLY A 189 -7.92 9.54 14.74
CA GLY A 189 -8.66 8.87 15.81
C GLY A 189 -8.32 7.38 15.92
N SER A 190 -9.35 6.53 15.88
CA SER A 190 -9.20 5.07 15.91
C SER A 190 -8.65 4.46 14.61
N PHE A 191 -8.53 5.25 13.54
CA PHE A 191 -8.03 4.80 12.23
C PHE A 191 -6.54 5.10 12.01
N LEU A 192 -5.83 5.63 13.01
CA LEU A 192 -4.38 5.87 12.91
C LEU A 192 -3.65 4.56 12.60
N ALA A 193 -2.87 4.53 11.53
CA ALA A 193 -2.12 3.35 11.13
C ALA A 193 -0.67 3.39 11.65
N GLY A 194 -0.39 2.58 12.67
CA GLY A 194 0.95 2.24 13.16
C GLY A 194 1.68 3.32 13.96
N GLY A 195 1.75 4.56 13.45
CA GLY A 195 2.47 5.63 14.13
C GLY A 195 2.46 6.96 13.39
N LEU A 196 3.30 7.88 13.84
CA LEU A 196 3.45 9.22 13.29
C LEU A 196 4.69 9.30 12.41
N VAL A 197 4.57 9.93 11.24
CA VAL A 197 5.67 10.25 10.35
C VAL A 197 5.74 11.76 10.17
N VAL A 198 6.95 12.30 10.31
CA VAL A 198 7.31 13.64 9.85
C VAL A 198 8.25 13.48 8.68
N ARG A 199 7.96 14.14 7.55
CA ARG A 199 8.71 14.00 6.31
C ARG A 199 9.04 15.38 5.75
N SER A 200 10.27 15.58 5.28
CA SER A 200 10.66 16.78 4.55
C SER A 200 9.79 16.95 3.30
N PHE A 201 9.28 18.16 3.10
CA PHE A 201 8.48 18.48 1.93
C PHE A 201 9.38 18.79 0.73
N GLU A 202 9.02 18.26 -0.43
CA GLU A 202 9.68 18.54 -1.71
C GLU A 202 8.62 19.02 -2.72
N PRO A 203 8.91 20.06 -3.52
CA PRO A 203 7.96 20.57 -4.50
C PRO A 203 7.91 19.67 -5.73
N PHE A 204 6.72 19.20 -6.08
CA PHE A 204 6.49 18.33 -7.24
C PHE A 204 5.75 19.05 -8.36
N VAL A 205 6.06 18.67 -9.59
CA VAL A 205 5.40 19.15 -10.80
C VAL A 205 3.94 18.65 -10.82
N ALA A 206 2.99 19.56 -10.96
CA ALA A 206 1.58 19.20 -11.09
C ALA A 206 1.36 18.25 -12.28
N GLY A 207 0.70 17.11 -12.04
CA GLY A 207 0.51 16.07 -13.05
C GLY A 207 1.74 15.22 -13.36
N GLY A 208 2.87 15.46 -12.68
CA GLY A 208 4.10 14.68 -12.80
C GLY A 208 4.10 13.47 -11.88
N GLU A 209 3.02 12.67 -11.84
CA GLU A 209 2.95 11.48 -10.98
C GLU A 209 2.64 10.22 -11.76
N ALA A 210 3.22 9.11 -11.32
CA ALA A 210 3.05 7.81 -11.96
C ALA A 210 2.99 6.71 -10.90
N ARG A 211 2.37 5.58 -11.24
CA ARG A 211 2.48 4.35 -10.47
C ARG A 211 3.14 3.28 -11.31
N VAL A 212 4.17 2.65 -10.77
CA VAL A 212 4.80 1.47 -11.36
C VAL A 212 4.34 0.24 -10.59
N TRP A 213 3.93 -0.80 -11.31
CA TRP A 213 3.51 -2.08 -10.78
C TRP A 213 4.61 -3.10 -11.01
N TRP A 214 5.02 -3.77 -9.94
CA TRP A 214 6.15 -4.69 -9.94
C TRP A 214 5.69 -6.10 -9.58
N VAL A 215 6.10 -7.09 -10.37
CA VAL A 215 5.89 -8.51 -10.06
C VAL A 215 7.23 -9.22 -10.11
N ASP A 216 7.61 -9.86 -9.01
CA ASP A 216 8.88 -10.54 -8.79
C ASP A 216 10.11 -9.68 -9.19
N GLY A 217 10.03 -8.37 -8.90
CA GLY A 217 11.10 -7.39 -9.19
C GLY A 217 11.08 -6.79 -10.60
N GLU A 218 10.17 -7.23 -11.47
CA GLU A 218 10.00 -6.70 -12.83
C GLU A 218 8.89 -5.65 -12.89
N ALA A 219 9.17 -4.50 -13.51
CA ALA A 219 8.14 -3.50 -13.81
C ALA A 219 7.24 -4.02 -14.94
N VAL A 220 6.03 -4.46 -14.60
CA VAL A 220 5.08 -5.07 -15.56
C VAL A 220 4.08 -4.08 -16.13
N LEU A 221 3.81 -2.98 -15.42
CA LEU A 221 2.86 -1.96 -15.85
C LEU A 221 3.24 -0.59 -15.26
N VAL A 222 3.05 0.46 -16.05
CA VAL A 222 3.11 1.85 -15.59
C VAL A 222 1.76 2.49 -15.86
N THR A 223 1.16 3.09 -14.83
CA THR A 223 -0.13 3.76 -14.91
C THR A 223 -0.03 5.20 -14.42
N ALA A 224 -1.03 6.01 -14.77
CA ALA A 224 -1.25 7.28 -14.10
C ALA A 224 -1.41 7.07 -12.59
N HIS A 225 -0.98 8.05 -11.79
CA HIS A 225 -1.33 8.07 -10.38
C HIS A 225 -2.84 8.39 -10.23
N PRO A 226 -3.57 7.75 -9.29
CA PRO A 226 -5.02 7.96 -9.16
C PRO A 226 -5.45 9.42 -8.90
N ASP A 227 -4.60 10.22 -8.25
CA ASP A 227 -4.90 11.63 -7.96
C ASP A 227 -4.63 12.56 -9.15
N THR A 228 -3.84 12.12 -10.13
CA THR A 228 -3.46 12.89 -11.32
C THR A 228 -3.66 12.03 -12.59
N PRO A 229 -4.92 11.75 -12.95
CA PRO A 229 -5.22 10.92 -14.11
C PRO A 229 -4.74 11.61 -15.40
N GLY A 230 -3.94 10.91 -16.20
CA GLY A 230 -3.43 11.41 -17.47
C GLY A 230 -2.26 10.56 -17.98
N PRO A 231 -1.86 10.72 -19.24
CA PRO A 231 -0.68 10.04 -19.76
C PRO A 231 0.56 10.56 -19.03
N VAL A 232 1.37 9.65 -18.50
CA VAL A 232 2.64 9.98 -17.86
C VAL A 232 3.76 9.18 -18.53
N SER A 233 4.89 9.85 -18.78
CA SER A 233 6.11 9.20 -19.25
C SER A 233 7.11 9.24 -18.11
N VAL A 234 7.40 8.07 -17.56
CA VAL A 234 8.50 7.89 -16.61
C VAL A 234 9.76 7.44 -17.37
N PRO A 235 10.95 7.87 -16.94
CA PRO A 235 12.21 7.27 -17.38
C PRO A 235 12.17 5.75 -17.16
N GLY A 236 13.02 5.01 -17.89
CA GLY A 236 13.11 3.56 -17.71
C GLY A 236 13.28 3.18 -16.25
N ALA A 237 12.61 2.09 -15.82
CA ALA A 237 12.42 1.74 -14.40
C ALA A 237 13.70 1.32 -13.64
N ALA A 238 14.87 1.35 -14.29
CA ALA A 238 16.14 0.89 -13.75
C ALA A 238 16.54 1.50 -12.39
N PRO A 239 16.31 2.80 -12.09
CA PRO A 239 16.71 3.38 -10.80
C PRO A 239 15.97 2.80 -9.59
N TRP A 240 14.73 2.34 -9.76
CA TRP A 240 13.90 1.82 -8.66
C TRP A 240 13.98 0.30 -8.53
N ARG A 241 14.31 -0.39 -9.63
CA ARG A 241 14.39 -1.85 -9.69
C ARG A 241 15.30 -2.44 -8.61
N GLU A 242 16.44 -1.81 -8.34
CA GLU A 242 17.36 -2.29 -7.31
C GLU A 242 16.76 -2.20 -5.91
N ALA A 243 16.12 -1.07 -5.58
CA ALA A 243 15.43 -0.88 -4.30
C ALA A 243 14.24 -1.84 -4.13
N VAL A 244 13.45 -2.05 -5.19
CA VAL A 244 12.37 -3.05 -5.21
C VAL A 244 12.92 -4.46 -5.03
N GLY A 245 14.06 -4.78 -5.67
CA GLY A 245 14.74 -6.06 -5.49
C GLY A 245 15.19 -6.31 -4.05
N ARG A 246 15.76 -5.30 -3.38
CA ARG A 246 16.14 -5.40 -1.95
C ARG A 246 14.93 -5.44 -1.01
N LEU A 247 13.82 -4.78 -1.36
CA LEU A 247 12.57 -4.87 -0.60
C LEU A 247 12.10 -6.33 -0.51
N GLY A 248 12.34 -7.11 -1.56
CA GLY A 248 12.20 -8.57 -1.56
C GLY A 248 10.76 -9.06 -1.61
N LEU A 249 9.81 -8.18 -1.96
CA LEU A 249 8.39 -8.49 -2.05
C LEU A 249 7.98 -8.79 -3.47
N ARG A 250 7.03 -9.71 -3.61
CA ARG A 250 6.67 -10.30 -4.90
C ARG A 250 5.73 -9.47 -5.74
N TRP A 251 4.83 -8.72 -5.10
CA TRP A 251 3.94 -7.81 -5.77
C TRP A 251 3.95 -6.50 -5.01
N VAL A 252 4.37 -5.43 -5.66
CA VAL A 252 4.43 -4.10 -5.05
C VAL A 252 4.07 -3.03 -6.08
N THR A 253 3.72 -1.86 -5.57
CA THR A 253 3.58 -0.63 -6.33
C THR A 253 4.54 0.41 -5.80
N THR A 254 5.05 1.27 -6.68
CA THR A 254 5.77 2.48 -6.28
C THR A 254 5.08 3.67 -6.90
N ASP A 255 4.63 4.60 -6.07
CA ASP A 255 4.13 5.89 -6.52
C ASP A 255 5.31 6.84 -6.66
N LEU A 256 5.42 7.41 -7.85
CA LEU A 256 6.49 8.29 -8.25
C LEU A 256 5.94 9.71 -8.42
N ALA A 257 6.70 10.71 -7.96
CA ALA A 257 6.42 12.12 -8.21
C ALA A 257 7.66 12.81 -8.78
N LEU A 258 7.46 13.61 -9.83
CA LEU A 258 8.51 14.39 -10.48
C LEU A 258 8.73 15.69 -9.71
N ARG A 259 9.92 15.86 -9.17
CA ARG A 259 10.35 17.11 -8.53
C ARG A 259 10.60 18.20 -9.57
N GLU A 260 10.48 19.46 -9.16
CA GLU A 260 10.67 20.63 -10.04
C GLU A 260 12.07 20.69 -10.70
N ASP A 261 13.08 20.01 -10.15
CA ASP A 261 14.43 19.89 -10.73
C ASP A 261 14.60 18.65 -11.64
N ALA A 262 13.48 18.08 -12.09
CA ALA A 262 13.40 16.89 -12.95
C ALA A 262 13.88 15.56 -12.33
N VAL A 263 14.03 15.51 -11.00
CA VAL A 263 14.32 14.26 -10.28
C VAL A 263 13.02 13.56 -9.87
N TRP A 264 12.87 12.29 -10.24
CA TRP A 264 11.74 11.48 -9.78
C TRP A 264 12.00 10.93 -8.37
N ARG A 265 10.99 11.05 -7.50
CA ARG A 265 11.01 10.55 -6.12
C ARG A 265 9.99 9.44 -5.95
N VAL A 266 10.31 8.45 -5.11
CA VAL A 266 9.32 7.50 -4.61
C VAL A 266 8.60 8.18 -3.44
N VAL A 267 7.30 8.42 -3.57
CA VAL A 267 6.49 9.05 -2.52
C VAL A 267 5.79 8.02 -1.65
N GLU A 268 5.45 6.87 -2.22
CA GLU A 268 4.81 5.76 -1.53
C GLU A 268 5.22 4.42 -2.15
N VAL A 269 5.30 3.39 -1.30
CA VAL A 269 5.39 1.99 -1.70
C VAL A 269 4.12 1.33 -1.20
N GLY A 270 3.49 0.50 -2.03
CA GLY A 270 2.32 -0.30 -1.67
C GLY A 270 2.54 -1.78 -1.98
N ASP A 271 1.75 -2.65 -1.36
CA ASP A 271 1.85 -4.10 -1.51
C ASP A 271 1.17 -4.64 -2.79
N GLY A 272 0.77 -3.76 -3.72
CA GLY A 272 0.11 -4.10 -4.98
C GLY A 272 -1.34 -4.58 -4.83
N GLN A 273 -1.67 -5.29 -3.75
CA GLN A 273 -2.97 -5.94 -3.54
C GLN A 273 -4.11 -4.95 -3.32
N VAL A 274 -3.82 -3.76 -2.77
CA VAL A 274 -4.83 -2.76 -2.37
C VAL A 274 -4.68 -1.41 -3.08
N SER A 275 -3.70 -1.29 -3.98
CA SER A 275 -3.51 -0.10 -4.82
C SER A 275 -4.61 -0.03 -5.89
N GLY A 276 -5.26 1.12 -6.07
CA GLY A 276 -6.22 1.30 -7.16
C GLY A 276 -5.56 1.17 -8.54
N LEU A 277 -6.16 0.36 -9.42
CA LEU A 277 -5.80 0.30 -10.83
C LEU A 277 -6.70 1.28 -11.61
N PRO A 278 -6.14 2.28 -12.33
CA PRO A 278 -6.96 3.24 -13.05
C PRO A 278 -7.85 2.59 -14.12
N ALA A 279 -9.04 3.15 -14.33
CA ALA A 279 -9.92 2.70 -15.41
C ALA A 279 -9.22 2.83 -16.77
N GLY A 280 -9.33 1.79 -17.60
CA GLY A 280 -8.66 1.74 -18.91
C GLY A 280 -7.18 1.35 -18.87
N ALA A 281 -6.61 1.07 -17.68
CA ALA A 281 -5.32 0.42 -17.59
C ALA A 281 -5.37 -1.02 -18.12
N GLU A 282 -4.22 -1.54 -18.56
CA GLU A 282 -4.08 -2.89 -19.10
C GLU A 282 -4.06 -3.94 -17.98
N ALA A 283 -5.21 -4.14 -17.32
CA ALA A 283 -5.37 -5.12 -16.24
C ALA A 283 -4.94 -6.53 -16.70
N GLU A 284 -5.21 -6.89 -17.95
CA GLU A 284 -4.84 -8.17 -18.54
C GLU A 284 -3.33 -8.43 -18.47
N VAL A 285 -2.51 -7.40 -18.67
CA VAL A 285 -1.03 -7.51 -18.58
C VAL A 285 -0.60 -7.82 -17.15
N LEU A 286 -1.13 -7.07 -16.18
CA LEU A 286 -0.83 -7.27 -14.76
C LEU A 286 -1.26 -8.65 -14.27
N PHE A 287 -2.51 -9.05 -14.56
CA PHE A 287 -3.06 -10.33 -14.10
C PHE A 287 -2.43 -11.53 -14.82
N ALA A 288 -2.01 -11.39 -16.08
CA ALA A 288 -1.23 -12.42 -16.77
C ALA A 288 0.13 -12.65 -16.08
N ALA A 289 0.82 -11.58 -15.66
CA ALA A 289 2.07 -11.67 -14.91
C ALA A 289 1.85 -12.35 -13.54
N LEU A 290 0.86 -11.90 -12.76
CA LEU A 290 0.56 -12.48 -11.45
C LEU A 290 0.15 -13.96 -11.53
N ALA A 291 -0.67 -14.33 -12.51
CA ALA A 291 -1.12 -15.71 -12.70
C ALA A 291 0.03 -16.64 -13.16
N GLY A 292 1.01 -16.09 -13.88
CA GLY A 292 2.18 -16.82 -14.38
C GLY A 292 3.39 -16.83 -13.44
N ALA A 293 3.36 -16.04 -12.37
CA ALA A 293 4.43 -15.99 -11.37
C ALA A 293 4.60 -17.36 -10.67
N ASP A 294 5.83 -17.72 -10.31
CA ASP A 294 6.15 -19.00 -9.69
C ASP A 294 5.43 -19.17 -8.33
N PRO A 295 4.67 -20.25 -8.08
CA PRO A 295 4.09 -20.53 -6.76
C PRO A 295 5.18 -21.03 -5.81
N ARG A 296 6.08 -20.13 -5.40
CA ARG A 296 7.10 -20.41 -4.38
C ARG A 296 6.48 -20.53 -3.00
#